data_AF-A0A971IH80-F1
#
_entry.id   AF-A0A971IH80-F1
#
_cell.length_a   1.000
_cell.length_b   1.000
_cell.length_c   1.000
_cell.angle_alpha   90.00
_cell.angle_beta   90.00
_cell.angle_gamma   90.00
#
_symmetry.space_group_name_H-M   'P 1'
#
loop_
_entity.id
_entity.type
_entity.pdbx_description
1 polymer ?
#
loop_
_entity_poly.entity_id
_entity_poly.type
_entity_poly.pdbx_seq_one_letter_code
_entity_poly.pdbx_strand_id
1 'polypeptide(L)'
;MWFVWTLIAFVVLSWVGYRWTKTLTTKYEHTAESVAILTALFILANYTSLRLTYVMIPVLNTWARLVIMLPIGFIIFVGFSYVAVNLWCSFLTKDFDERIGALEEEKDDLQRQLEMWRWRHITQVPVEYPEPEQVAAAVASDEIQELQEFLDNWQQAGGAARVRSIKVSEWKTEAESLEDARLKTEINLLKTQMDVETDAARREQLKARVAVLEIEFLSREERFRKTTGPLDRVARNKELGPEAMRRRLQDIHGEIQLLEAQKRDFLRGKIRLGWRVRP
;
A
#
# COMPACT_ATOMS: atom_id res chain seq x y z
N MET A 1 -14.56 -43.43 -28.86
CA MET A 1 -14.99 -42.37 -27.91
C MET A 1 -14.27 -41.03 -28.12
N TRP A 2 -12.98 -40.98 -28.49
CA TRP A 2 -12.25 -39.71 -28.69
C TRP A 2 -12.79 -38.81 -29.82
N PHE A 3 -13.25 -39.40 -30.94
CA PHE A 3 -13.83 -38.64 -32.07
C PHE A 3 -15.07 -37.81 -31.71
N VAL A 4 -15.87 -38.26 -30.75
CA VAL A 4 -17.06 -37.51 -30.30
C VAL A 4 -16.61 -36.28 -29.50
N TRP A 5 -15.61 -36.43 -28.62
CA TRP A 5 -15.06 -35.33 -27.85
C TRP A 5 -14.33 -34.30 -28.71
N THR A 6 -13.59 -34.73 -29.75
CA THR A 6 -12.93 -33.80 -30.68
C THR A 6 -13.94 -33.01 -31.51
N LEU A 7 -15.04 -33.65 -31.93
CA LEU A 7 -16.11 -32.98 -32.67
C LEU A 7 -16.87 -31.99 -31.78
N ILE A 8 -17.20 -32.37 -30.54
CA ILE A 8 -17.80 -31.45 -29.55
C ILE A 8 -16.88 -30.25 -29.30
N ALA A 9 -15.59 -30.49 -29.05
CA ALA A 9 -14.62 -29.42 -28.82
C ALA A 9 -14.52 -28.47 -30.03
N PHE A 10 -14.52 -29.02 -31.26
CA PHE A 10 -14.50 -28.23 -32.48
C PHE A 10 -15.76 -27.36 -32.64
N VAL A 11 -16.95 -27.91 -32.36
CA VAL A 11 -18.21 -27.16 -32.40
C VAL A 11 -18.22 -26.05 -31.36
N VAL A 12 -17.78 -26.33 -30.14
CA VAL A 12 -17.70 -25.32 -29.06
C VAL A 12 -16.69 -24.22 -29.42
N LEU A 13 -15.49 -24.56 -29.88
CA LEU A 13 -14.48 -23.58 -30.30
C LEU A 13 -14.96 -22.72 -31.47
N SER A 14 -15.63 -23.33 -32.45
CA SER A 14 -16.19 -22.60 -33.59
C SER A 14 -17.31 -21.65 -33.16
N TRP A 15 -18.18 -22.09 -32.24
CA TRP A 15 -19.23 -21.26 -31.67
C TRP A 15 -18.68 -20.09 -30.85
N VAL A 16 -17.68 -20.34 -30.00
CA VAL A 16 -16.98 -19.32 -29.20
C VAL A 16 -16.28 -18.32 -30.12
N GLY A 17 -15.55 -18.80 -31.13
CA GLY A 17 -14.90 -17.96 -32.13
C GLY A 17 -15.89 -17.09 -32.90
N TYR A 18 -17.02 -17.64 -33.33
CA TYR A 18 -18.08 -16.90 -34.01
C TYR A 18 -18.72 -15.82 -33.11
N ARG A 19 -19.04 -16.18 -31.85
CA ARG A 19 -19.57 -15.23 -30.88
C ARG A 19 -18.57 -14.10 -30.60
N TRP A 20 -17.29 -14.44 -30.49
CA TRP A 20 -16.23 -13.48 -30.23
C TRP A 20 -16.02 -12.53 -31.40
N THR A 21 -15.92 -13.02 -32.64
CA THR A 21 -15.77 -12.16 -33.83
C THR A 21 -16.99 -11.26 -34.05
N LYS A 22 -18.20 -11.77 -33.77
CA LYS A 22 -19.41 -10.95 -33.77
C LYS A 22 -19.37 -9.87 -32.69
N THR A 23 -18.85 -10.18 -31.51
CA THR A 23 -18.72 -9.20 -30.41
C THR A 23 -17.67 -8.14 -30.74
N LEU A 24 -16.52 -8.56 -31.29
CA LEU A 24 -15.47 -7.67 -31.81
C LEU A 24 -16.04 -6.64 -32.79
N THR A 25 -16.81 -7.09 -33.78
CA THR A 25 -17.32 -6.23 -34.87
C THR A 25 -18.51 -5.35 -34.48
N THR A 26 -19.33 -5.77 -33.50
CA THR A 26 -20.56 -5.05 -33.14
C THR A 26 -20.41 -4.16 -31.91
N LYS A 27 -19.54 -4.54 -30.97
CA LYS A 27 -19.42 -3.89 -29.67
C LYS A 27 -18.24 -2.90 -29.60
N TYR A 28 -17.22 -3.07 -30.44
CA TYR A 28 -16.01 -2.25 -30.40
C TYR A 28 -15.92 -1.32 -31.61
N GLU A 29 -15.61 -0.05 -31.35
CA GLU A 29 -15.22 0.88 -32.42
C GLU A 29 -13.73 0.70 -32.70
N HIS A 30 -13.45 0.17 -33.89
CA HIS A 30 -12.09 -0.07 -34.35
C HIS A 30 -11.44 1.24 -34.80
N THR A 31 -10.46 1.70 -34.01
CA THR A 31 -9.53 2.75 -34.42
C THR A 31 -8.41 2.16 -35.29
N ALA A 32 -7.71 2.99 -36.08
CA ALA A 32 -6.58 2.54 -36.90
C ALA A 32 -5.49 1.79 -36.09
N GLU A 33 -5.29 2.18 -34.82
CA GLU A 33 -4.36 1.52 -33.89
C GLU A 33 -4.85 0.12 -33.51
N SER A 34 -6.12 -0.03 -33.15
CA SER A 34 -6.70 -1.34 -32.81
C SER A 34 -6.73 -2.30 -33.99
N VAL A 35 -6.94 -1.78 -35.21
CA VAL A 35 -6.86 -2.57 -36.44
C VAL A 35 -5.43 -3.06 -36.64
N ALA A 36 -4.43 -2.18 -36.51
CA ALA A 36 -3.02 -2.56 -36.66
C ALA A 36 -2.61 -3.66 -35.67
N ILE A 37 -3.04 -3.57 -34.41
CA ILE A 37 -2.74 -4.58 -33.37
C ILE A 37 -3.46 -5.90 -33.64
N LEU A 38 -4.75 -5.86 -34.02
CA LEU A 38 -5.49 -7.06 -34.39
C LEU A 38 -4.89 -7.72 -35.64
N THR A 39 -4.46 -6.94 -36.63
CA THR A 39 -3.75 -7.45 -37.82
C THR A 39 -2.41 -8.06 -37.45
N ALA A 40 -1.62 -7.42 -36.58
CA ALA A 40 -0.37 -7.98 -36.07
C ALA A 40 -0.58 -9.29 -35.32
N LEU A 41 -1.61 -9.36 -34.46
CA LEU A 41 -2.00 -10.59 -33.76
C LEU A 41 -2.46 -11.68 -34.73
N PHE A 42 -3.19 -11.33 -35.78
CA PHE A 42 -3.61 -12.27 -36.81
C PHE A 42 -2.41 -12.84 -37.58
N ILE A 43 -1.46 -11.99 -37.98
CA ILE A 43 -0.22 -12.43 -38.64
C ILE A 43 0.58 -13.34 -37.71
N LEU A 44 0.73 -12.96 -36.43
CA LEU A 44 1.47 -13.74 -35.44
C LEU A 44 0.79 -15.09 -35.14
N ALA A 45 -0.53 -15.13 -35.05
CA ALA A 45 -1.30 -16.36 -34.85
C ALA A 45 -1.16 -17.32 -36.05
N ASN A 46 -1.19 -16.78 -37.27
CA ASN A 46 -0.94 -17.58 -38.47
C ASN A 46 0.51 -18.08 -38.55
N TYR A 47 1.49 -17.23 -38.24
CA TYR A 47 2.91 -17.62 -38.20
C TYR A 47 3.18 -18.72 -37.17
N THR A 48 2.64 -18.58 -35.96
CA THR A 48 2.78 -19.59 -34.91
C THR A 48 2.07 -20.88 -35.27
N SER A 49 0.87 -20.82 -35.85
CA SER A 49 0.17 -21.99 -36.37
C SER A 49 0.96 -22.70 -37.47
N LEU A 50 1.54 -21.95 -38.40
CA LEU A 50 2.39 -22.51 -39.45
C LEU A 50 3.57 -23.25 -38.81
N ARG A 51 4.32 -22.59 -37.92
CA ARG A 51 5.44 -23.21 -37.19
C ARG A 51 5.00 -24.48 -36.44
N LEU A 52 3.85 -24.45 -35.77
CA LEU A 52 3.31 -25.60 -35.05
C LEU A 52 3.03 -26.78 -35.99
N THR A 53 2.45 -26.53 -37.17
CA THR A 53 2.22 -27.59 -38.17
C THR A 53 3.52 -28.18 -38.73
N TYR A 54 4.59 -27.38 -38.88
CA TYR A 54 5.92 -27.89 -39.24
C TYR A 54 6.50 -28.85 -38.20
N VAL A 55 6.28 -28.58 -36.91
CA VAL A 55 6.78 -29.40 -35.82
C VAL A 55 5.93 -30.66 -35.62
N MET A 56 4.60 -30.53 -35.66
CA MET A 56 3.67 -31.62 -35.39
C MET A 56 3.60 -32.64 -36.52
N ILE A 57 3.61 -32.18 -37.79
CA ILE A 57 3.45 -33.06 -38.95
C ILE A 57 4.43 -32.64 -40.06
N PRO A 58 5.71 -33.05 -39.97
CA PRO A 58 6.75 -32.57 -40.87
C PRO A 58 6.54 -33.00 -42.32
N VAL A 59 5.94 -34.18 -42.54
CA VAL A 59 5.78 -34.83 -43.85
C VAL A 59 4.58 -34.28 -44.66
N LEU A 60 3.81 -33.35 -44.09
CA LEU A 60 2.57 -32.88 -44.72
C LEU A 60 2.85 -32.01 -45.96
N ASN A 61 2.16 -32.28 -47.06
CA ASN A 61 2.22 -31.46 -48.28
C ASN A 61 1.82 -29.99 -48.00
N THR A 62 2.44 -29.05 -48.70
CA THR A 62 2.24 -27.59 -48.55
C THR A 62 0.77 -27.18 -48.58
N TRP A 63 -0.02 -27.74 -49.51
CA TRP A 63 -1.45 -27.45 -49.61
C TRP A 63 -2.27 -27.98 -48.43
N ALA A 64 -2.05 -29.23 -48.04
CA ALA A 64 -2.71 -29.82 -46.86
C ALA A 64 -2.34 -29.07 -45.57
N ARG A 65 -1.12 -28.53 -45.51
CA ARG A 65 -0.64 -27.72 -44.40
C ARG A 65 -1.38 -26.40 -44.26
N LEU A 66 -1.59 -25.68 -45.37
CA LEU A 66 -2.36 -24.44 -45.34
C LEU A 66 -3.80 -24.69 -44.88
N VAL A 67 -4.42 -25.80 -45.29
CA VAL A 67 -5.79 -26.16 -44.89
C VAL A 67 -5.89 -26.43 -43.38
N ILE A 68 -4.89 -27.07 -42.77
CA ILE A 68 -4.89 -27.37 -41.33
C ILE A 68 -4.42 -26.16 -40.50
N MET A 69 -3.52 -25.35 -41.05
CA MET A 69 -2.99 -24.15 -40.41
C MET A 69 -4.09 -23.12 -40.16
N LEU A 70 -4.95 -22.84 -41.15
CA LEU A 70 -5.98 -21.80 -41.03
C LEU A 70 -6.90 -21.95 -39.79
N PRO A 71 -7.51 -23.13 -39.52
CA PRO A 71 -8.35 -23.30 -38.34
C PRO A 71 -7.55 -23.24 -37.03
N ILE A 72 -6.32 -23.76 -36.99
CA ILE A 72 -5.46 -23.67 -35.80
C ILE A 72 -5.08 -22.21 -35.52
N GLY A 73 -4.65 -21.47 -36.55
CA GLY A 73 -4.33 -20.05 -36.48
C GLY A 73 -5.53 -19.21 -36.06
N PHE A 74 -6.73 -19.55 -36.53
CA PHE A 74 -7.97 -18.90 -36.10
C PHE A 74 -8.25 -19.10 -34.61
N ILE A 75 -8.08 -20.31 -34.08
CA ILE A 75 -8.25 -20.60 -32.63
C ILE A 75 -7.24 -19.79 -31.81
N ILE A 76 -5.98 -19.79 -32.22
CA ILE A 76 -4.91 -19.03 -31.57
C ILE A 76 -5.24 -17.52 -31.58
N PHE A 77 -5.69 -17.00 -32.72
CA PHE A 77 -6.11 -15.61 -32.86
C PHE A 77 -7.28 -15.25 -31.97
N VAL A 78 -8.31 -16.09 -31.87
CA VAL A 78 -9.46 -15.87 -30.98
C VAL A 78 -8.98 -15.77 -29.52
N GLY A 79 -8.10 -16.66 -29.09
CA GLY A 79 -7.53 -16.62 -27.73
C GLY A 79 -6.74 -15.35 -27.45
N PHE A 80 -5.77 -15.02 -28.32
CA PHE A 80 -4.94 -13.83 -28.13
C PHE A 80 -5.71 -12.52 -28.25
N SER A 81 -6.64 -12.42 -29.21
CA SER A 81 -7.48 -11.23 -29.35
C SER A 81 -8.41 -11.05 -28.16
N TYR A 82 -8.94 -12.13 -27.58
CA TYR A 82 -9.72 -12.07 -26.33
C TYR A 82 -8.91 -11.50 -25.17
N VAL A 83 -7.70 -12.01 -24.96
CA VAL A 83 -6.81 -11.52 -23.91
C VAL A 83 -6.43 -10.06 -24.13
N ALA A 84 -6.03 -9.70 -25.35
CA ALA A 84 -5.63 -8.35 -25.69
C ALA A 84 -6.77 -7.33 -25.49
N VAL A 85 -7.99 -7.66 -25.92
CA VAL A 85 -9.15 -6.80 -25.73
C VAL A 85 -9.54 -6.68 -24.26
N ASN A 86 -9.46 -7.75 -23.47
CA ASN A 86 -9.72 -7.68 -22.03
C ASN A 86 -8.68 -6.86 -21.27
N LEU A 87 -7.39 -6.99 -21.64
CA LEU A 87 -6.34 -6.11 -21.12
C LEU A 87 -6.61 -4.65 -21.48
N TRP A 88 -7.07 -4.38 -22.70
CA TRP A 88 -7.43 -3.04 -23.12
C TRP A 88 -8.63 -2.48 -22.36
N CYS A 89 -9.66 -3.30 -22.15
CA CYS A 89 -10.82 -2.92 -21.35
C CYS A 89 -10.42 -2.65 -19.90
N SER A 90 -9.54 -3.48 -19.33
CA SER A 90 -8.98 -3.29 -17.99
C SER A 90 -8.21 -1.97 -17.87
N PHE A 91 -7.40 -1.65 -18.88
CA PHE A 91 -6.68 -0.38 -18.91
C PHE A 91 -7.64 0.83 -18.99
N LEU A 92 -8.69 0.73 -19.82
CA LEU A 92 -9.71 1.79 -19.94
C LEU A 92 -10.57 1.94 -18.67
N THR A 93 -10.77 0.86 -17.89
CA THR A 93 -11.50 0.93 -16.63
C THR A 93 -10.62 1.31 -15.44
N LYS A 94 -9.28 1.35 -15.61
CA LYS A 94 -8.32 1.62 -14.54
C LYS A 94 -8.60 2.94 -13.82
N ASP A 95 -8.92 4.01 -14.56
CA ASP A 95 -9.22 5.32 -13.95
C ASP A 95 -10.52 5.27 -13.11
N PHE A 96 -11.52 4.48 -13.53
CA PHE A 96 -12.73 4.25 -12.74
C PHE A 96 -12.42 3.41 -11.51
N ASP A 97 -11.59 2.37 -11.67
CA ASP A 97 -11.19 1.47 -10.59
C ASP A 97 -10.33 2.18 -9.53
N GLU A 98 -9.43 3.08 -9.94
CA GLU A 98 -8.64 3.92 -9.04
C GLU A 98 -9.51 4.91 -8.28
N ARG A 99 -10.49 5.55 -8.94
CA ARG A 99 -11.43 6.46 -8.26
C ARG A 99 -12.35 5.73 -7.30
N ILE A 100 -12.86 4.56 -7.68
CA ILE A 100 -13.67 3.72 -6.80
C ILE A 100 -12.83 3.27 -5.60
N GLY A 101 -11.59 2.80 -5.84
CA GLY A 101 -10.69 2.38 -4.77
C GLY A 101 -10.35 3.49 -3.78
N ALA A 102 -10.08 4.71 -4.26
CA ALA A 102 -9.84 5.86 -3.39
C ALA A 102 -11.06 6.21 -2.52
N LEU A 103 -12.27 6.12 -3.08
CA LEU A 103 -13.52 6.36 -2.35
C LEU A 103 -13.84 5.23 -1.36
N GLU A 104 -13.49 3.98 -1.68
CA GLU A 104 -13.60 2.84 -0.76
C GLU A 104 -12.63 2.99 0.42
N GLU A 105 -11.40 3.44 0.18
CA GLU A 105 -10.44 3.73 1.25
C GLU A 105 -10.92 4.87 2.16
N GLU A 106 -11.45 5.97 1.59
CA GLU A 106 -12.06 7.07 2.36
C GLU A 106 -13.25 6.58 3.20
N LYS A 107 -14.10 5.72 2.62
CA LYS A 107 -15.23 5.10 3.32
C LYS A 107 -14.75 4.24 4.50
N ASP A 108 -13.77 3.38 4.31
CA ASP A 108 -13.25 2.49 5.35
C ASP A 108 -12.62 3.29 6.50
N ASP A 109 -11.88 4.36 6.19
CA ASP A 109 -11.32 5.26 7.19
C ASP A 109 -12.40 6.00 7.98
N LEU A 110 -13.46 6.49 7.31
CA LEU A 110 -14.61 7.10 7.98
C LEU A 110 -15.39 6.10 8.84
N GLN A 111 -15.53 4.85 8.40
CA GLN A 111 -16.15 3.78 9.19
C GLN A 111 -15.34 3.47 10.44
N ARG A 112 -14.02 3.30 10.32
CA ARG A 112 -13.12 3.12 11.47
C ARG A 112 -13.20 4.28 12.44
N GLN A 113 -13.25 5.53 11.94
CA GLN A 113 -13.42 6.69 12.79
C GLN A 113 -14.75 6.66 13.53
N LEU A 114 -15.85 6.31 12.86
CA LEU A 114 -17.17 6.23 13.47
C LEU A 114 -17.28 5.09 14.49
N GLU A 115 -16.60 3.96 14.25
CA GLU A 115 -16.45 2.87 15.21
C GLU A 115 -15.62 3.28 16.41
N MET A 116 -14.51 3.99 16.22
CA MET A 116 -13.72 4.55 17.32
C MET A 116 -14.53 5.57 18.15
N TRP A 117 -15.37 6.39 17.51
CA TRP A 117 -16.30 7.29 18.19
C TRP A 117 -17.37 6.52 18.96
N ARG A 118 -17.95 5.48 18.36
CA ARG A 118 -18.94 4.60 19.01
C ARG A 118 -18.32 3.87 20.20
N TRP A 119 -17.12 3.34 20.05
CA TRP A 119 -16.37 2.68 21.11
C TRP A 119 -16.10 3.66 22.26
N ARG A 120 -15.62 4.87 21.95
CA ARG A 120 -15.43 5.92 22.97
C ARG A 120 -16.72 6.25 23.73
N HIS A 121 -17.86 6.36 23.04
CA HIS A 121 -19.15 6.60 23.68
C HIS A 121 -19.70 5.43 24.49
N ILE A 122 -19.51 4.18 24.05
CA ILE A 122 -19.98 2.98 24.77
C ILE A 122 -19.11 2.69 26.00
N THR A 123 -17.81 2.98 25.93
CA THR A 123 -16.86 2.72 27.02
C THR A 123 -16.87 3.83 28.07
N GLN A 124 -17.45 5.01 27.79
CA GLN A 124 -17.72 6.06 28.75
C GLN A 124 -18.95 5.73 29.63
N VAL A 125 -18.81 4.72 30.50
CA VAL A 125 -19.38 4.81 31.86
C VAL A 125 -18.62 5.96 32.55
N PRO A 126 -19.26 6.85 33.33
CA PRO A 126 -18.59 8.01 33.92
C PRO A 126 -17.65 7.53 35.04
N VAL A 127 -16.47 7.08 34.65
CA VAL A 127 -15.29 6.99 35.49
C VAL A 127 -14.37 8.04 34.89
N GLU A 128 -14.05 9.03 35.71
CA GLU A 128 -13.14 10.13 35.43
C GLU A 128 -11.73 9.55 35.20
N TYR A 129 -11.46 9.08 33.99
CA TYR A 129 -10.14 8.64 33.59
C TYR A 129 -9.36 9.85 33.06
N PRO A 130 -8.18 10.17 33.62
CA PRO A 130 -7.30 11.17 33.04
C PRO A 130 -6.90 10.75 31.63
N GLU A 131 -6.82 11.71 30.71
CA GLU A 131 -6.60 11.48 29.29
C GLU A 131 -5.33 10.62 29.05
N PRO A 132 -5.30 9.74 28.03
CA PRO A 132 -4.13 8.90 27.74
C PRO A 132 -2.86 9.71 27.44
N GLU A 133 -2.99 10.98 27.03
CA GLU A 133 -1.86 11.91 26.93
C GLU A 133 -1.31 12.33 28.29
N GLN A 134 -2.15 12.48 29.31
CA GLN A 134 -1.73 12.78 30.67
C GLN A 134 -1.03 11.57 31.31
N VAL A 135 -1.50 10.35 31.01
CA VAL A 135 -0.84 9.12 31.47
C VAL A 135 0.50 8.93 30.78
N ALA A 136 0.60 9.13 29.46
CA ALA A 136 1.88 9.01 28.75
C ALA A 136 2.89 10.12 29.11
N ALA A 137 2.41 11.34 29.37
CA ALA A 137 3.25 12.44 29.85
C ALA A 137 3.69 12.23 31.30
N ALA A 138 2.83 11.67 32.15
CA ALA A 138 3.20 11.27 33.51
C ALA A 138 4.27 10.16 33.48
N VAL A 139 4.10 9.13 32.65
CA VAL A 139 5.09 8.05 32.49
C VAL A 139 6.44 8.58 31.99
N ALA A 140 6.47 9.47 30.99
CA ALA A 140 7.72 10.06 30.52
C ALA A 140 8.38 10.96 31.57
N SER A 141 7.59 11.67 32.37
CA SER A 141 8.08 12.47 33.51
C SER A 141 8.66 11.60 34.62
N ASP A 142 8.01 10.48 34.92
CA ASP A 142 8.45 9.52 35.93
C ASP A 142 9.77 8.84 35.50
N GLU A 143 9.88 8.44 34.22
CA GLU A 143 11.11 7.85 33.67
C GLU A 143 12.30 8.84 33.70
N ILE A 144 12.08 10.12 33.37
CA ILE A 144 13.11 11.15 33.51
C ILE A 144 13.54 11.31 34.97
N GLN A 145 12.59 11.28 35.91
CA GLN A 145 12.87 11.42 37.34
C GLN A 145 13.69 10.24 37.87
N GLU A 146 13.36 9.00 37.51
CA GLU A 146 14.12 7.81 37.90
C GLU A 146 15.56 7.85 37.37
N LEU A 147 15.75 8.29 36.11
CA LEU A 147 17.09 8.43 35.51
C LEU A 147 17.90 9.55 36.18
N GLN A 148 17.25 10.65 36.58
CA GLN A 148 17.88 11.73 37.34
C GLN A 148 18.30 11.26 38.73
N GLU A 149 17.44 10.55 39.45
CA GLU A 149 17.75 10.00 40.76
C GLU A 149 18.91 9.00 40.69
N PHE A 150 18.93 8.13 39.68
CA PHE A 150 20.06 7.23 39.42
C PHE A 150 21.36 8.00 39.19
N LEU A 151 21.32 9.05 38.35
CA LEU A 151 22.49 9.86 38.01
C LEU A 151 23.04 10.61 39.23
N ASP A 152 22.16 11.18 40.05
CA ASP A 152 22.52 11.90 41.28
C ASP A 152 23.15 10.97 42.30
N ASN A 153 22.58 9.78 42.49
CA ASN A 153 23.13 8.75 43.37
C ASN A 153 24.51 8.28 42.87
N TRP A 154 24.68 8.06 41.57
CA TRP A 154 25.97 7.65 40.99
C TRP A 154 27.03 8.75 41.09
N GLN A 155 26.63 10.01 40.88
CA GLN A 155 27.50 11.18 41.00
C GLN A 155 27.97 11.38 42.44
N GLN A 156 27.13 11.13 43.44
CA GLN A 156 27.45 11.32 44.85
C GLN A 156 28.12 10.11 45.51
N ALA A 157 28.10 8.94 44.86
CA ALA A 157 28.65 7.71 45.42
C ALA A 157 30.20 7.73 45.53
N GLY A 158 30.69 7.79 46.78
CA GLY A 158 32.09 7.52 47.14
C GLY A 158 33.08 8.67 46.89
N GLY A 159 34.38 8.39 47.05
CA GLY A 159 35.46 9.40 47.03
C GLY A 159 35.79 10.02 45.66
N ALA A 160 35.13 9.58 44.58
CA ALA A 160 35.36 10.06 43.21
C ALA A 160 34.25 11.00 42.70
N ALA A 161 33.35 11.45 43.57
CA ALA A 161 32.17 12.25 43.22
C ALA A 161 32.50 13.50 42.38
N ARG A 162 33.60 14.19 42.70
CA ARG A 162 34.05 15.37 41.97
C ARG A 162 34.43 15.08 40.51
N VAL A 163 35.00 13.91 40.23
CA VAL A 163 35.37 13.53 38.86
C VAL A 163 34.12 13.13 38.07
N ARG A 164 33.19 12.43 38.72
CA ARG A 164 31.92 12.02 38.12
C ARG A 164 31.04 13.22 37.78
N SER A 165 30.95 14.22 38.65
CA SER A 165 30.17 15.43 38.37
C SER A 165 30.71 16.22 37.16
N ILE A 166 32.03 16.32 37.03
CA ILE A 166 32.67 16.92 35.85
C ILE A 166 32.32 16.10 34.60
N LYS A 167 32.44 14.78 34.65
CA LYS A 167 32.11 13.90 33.51
C LYS A 167 30.64 13.98 33.09
N VAL A 168 29.73 14.03 34.06
CA VAL A 168 28.29 14.22 33.78
C VAL A 168 28.04 15.58 33.12
N SER A 169 28.73 16.64 33.55
CA SER A 169 28.60 17.97 32.93
C SER A 169 29.14 18.01 31.50
N GLU A 170 30.24 17.30 31.22
CA GLU A 170 30.79 17.14 29.87
C GLU A 170 29.82 16.37 28.95
N TRP A 171 29.24 15.28 29.45
CA TRP A 171 28.25 14.51 28.68
C TRP A 171 26.96 15.28 28.43
N LYS A 172 26.54 16.13 29.38
CA LYS A 172 25.38 17.02 29.16
C LYS A 172 25.65 18.02 28.03
N THR A 173 26.82 18.66 28.02
CA THR A 173 27.19 19.59 26.94
C THR A 173 27.35 18.86 25.60
N GLU A 174 27.89 17.64 25.60
CA GLU A 174 27.95 16.78 24.41
C GLU A 174 26.53 16.46 23.89
N ALA A 175 25.64 15.99 24.77
CA ALA A 175 24.26 15.65 24.44
C ALA A 175 23.48 16.84 23.87
N GLU A 176 23.63 18.03 24.46
CA GLU A 176 23.02 19.27 24.00
C GLU A 176 23.43 19.61 22.56
N SER A 177 24.69 19.34 22.19
CA SER A 177 25.22 19.64 20.85
C SER A 177 24.84 18.63 19.75
N LEU A 178 24.33 17.45 20.13
CA LEU A 178 24.01 16.38 19.18
C LEU A 178 22.58 16.51 18.61
N GLU A 179 22.40 16.10 17.36
CA GLU A 179 21.08 15.98 16.73
C GLU A 179 20.34 14.72 17.23
N ASP A 180 19.00 14.74 17.25
CA ASP A 180 18.17 13.66 17.82
C ASP A 180 18.43 12.28 17.18
N ALA A 181 18.68 12.25 15.87
CA ALA A 181 19.06 11.02 15.17
C ALA A 181 20.40 10.46 15.66
N ARG A 182 21.38 11.34 15.93
CA ARG A 182 22.69 10.95 16.46
C ARG A 182 22.61 10.54 17.92
N LEU A 183 21.79 11.23 18.74
CA LEU A 183 21.51 10.85 20.13
C LEU A 183 20.99 9.41 20.20
N LYS A 184 20.01 9.06 19.36
CA LYS A 184 19.45 7.71 19.31
C LYS A 184 20.47 6.65 18.88
N THR A 185 21.31 6.96 17.90
CA THR A 185 22.39 6.06 17.46
C THR A 185 23.42 5.84 18.58
N GLU A 186 23.82 6.91 19.27
CA GLU A 186 24.81 6.84 20.36
C GLU A 186 24.27 6.07 21.57
N ILE A 187 22.99 6.29 21.95
CA ILE A 187 22.32 5.51 23.01
C ILE A 187 22.34 4.01 22.68
N ASN A 188 21.98 3.65 21.45
CA ASN A 188 21.97 2.24 21.04
C ASN A 188 23.38 1.65 21.03
N LEU A 189 24.37 2.39 20.55
CA LEU A 189 25.77 1.97 20.56
C LEU A 189 26.28 1.74 21.98
N LEU A 190 26.00 2.65 22.91
CA LEU A 190 26.40 2.52 24.32
C LEU A 190 25.69 1.34 25.02
N LYS A 191 24.42 1.07 24.70
CA LYS A 191 23.71 -0.13 25.18
C LYS A 191 24.39 -1.41 24.68
N THR A 192 24.74 -1.48 23.40
CA THR A 192 25.47 -2.64 22.86
C THR A 192 26.87 -2.81 23.48
N GLN A 193 27.56 -1.72 23.79
CA GLN A 193 28.85 -1.78 24.51
C GLN A 193 28.68 -2.25 25.95
N MET A 194 27.62 -1.83 26.63
CA MET A 194 27.29 -2.25 27.99
C MET A 194 27.06 -3.77 28.10
N ASP A 195 26.42 -4.37 27.09
CA ASP A 195 26.15 -5.82 27.03
C ASP A 195 27.43 -6.65 26.87
N VAL A 196 28.45 -6.09 26.22
CA VAL A 196 29.74 -6.76 25.95
C VAL A 196 30.78 -6.47 27.04
N GLU A 197 30.64 -5.35 27.77
CA GLU A 197 31.60 -4.91 28.78
C GLU A 197 31.58 -5.82 30.03
N THR A 198 32.73 -6.36 30.41
CA THR A 198 32.86 -7.29 31.54
C THR A 198 33.22 -6.59 32.85
N ASP A 199 33.80 -5.39 32.79
CA ASP A 199 34.17 -4.60 33.97
C ASP A 199 32.94 -3.88 34.55
N ALA A 200 32.61 -4.18 35.81
CA ALA A 200 31.47 -3.60 36.52
C ALA A 200 31.57 -2.06 36.64
N ALA A 201 32.76 -1.51 36.86
CA ALA A 201 32.94 -0.07 37.02
C ALA A 201 32.73 0.67 35.69
N ARG A 202 33.21 0.08 34.58
CA ARG A 202 32.98 0.62 33.23
C ARG A 202 31.53 0.48 32.81
N ARG A 203 30.88 -0.64 33.16
CA ARG A 203 29.46 -0.86 32.89
C ARG A 203 28.59 0.18 33.61
N GLU A 204 28.89 0.49 34.87
CA GLU A 204 28.22 1.58 35.61
C GLU A 204 28.45 2.95 34.96
N GLN A 205 29.66 3.22 34.47
CA GLN A 205 29.96 4.46 33.76
C GLN A 205 29.20 4.58 32.42
N LEU A 206 29.10 3.48 31.66
CA LEU A 206 28.31 3.41 30.43
C LEU A 206 26.82 3.62 30.73
N LYS A 207 26.31 3.00 31.80
CA LYS A 207 24.92 3.19 32.26
C LYS A 207 24.63 4.64 32.63
N ALA A 208 25.55 5.31 33.33
CA ALA A 208 25.43 6.74 33.65
C ALA A 208 25.45 7.63 32.40
N ARG A 209 26.29 7.30 31.40
CA ARG A 209 26.34 8.04 30.13
C ARG A 209 25.05 7.86 29.32
N VAL A 210 24.51 6.64 29.28
CA VAL A 210 23.21 6.35 28.65
C VAL A 210 22.09 7.15 29.32
N ALA A 211 22.04 7.18 30.66
CA ALA A 211 21.04 7.94 31.39
C ALA A 211 21.06 9.44 31.04
N VAL A 212 22.25 10.05 30.92
CA VAL A 212 22.38 11.46 30.50
C VAL A 212 21.79 11.70 29.10
N LEU A 213 22.08 10.81 28.16
CA LEU A 213 21.60 10.95 26.77
C LEU A 213 20.09 10.67 26.67
N GLU A 214 19.56 9.72 27.44
CA GLU A 214 18.13 9.41 27.49
C GLU A 214 17.31 10.55 28.11
N ILE A 215 17.80 11.18 29.18
CA ILE A 215 17.17 12.37 29.77
C ILE A 215 17.07 13.49 28.73
N GLU A 216 18.15 13.77 28.00
CA GLU A 216 18.17 14.83 26.99
C GLU A 216 17.20 14.51 25.84
N PHE A 217 17.22 13.26 25.35
CA PHE A 217 16.32 12.79 24.29
C PHE A 217 14.83 12.90 24.69
N LEU A 218 14.46 12.39 25.87
CA LEU A 218 13.08 12.45 26.39
C LEU A 218 12.64 13.90 26.63
N SER A 219 13.54 14.76 27.14
CA SER A 219 13.22 16.18 27.35
C SER A 219 12.98 16.95 26.04
N ARG A 220 13.64 16.54 24.95
CA ARG A 220 13.45 17.11 23.61
C ARG A 220 12.18 16.60 22.97
N GLU A 221 11.88 15.31 23.14
CA GLU A 221 10.61 14.73 22.69
C GLU A 221 9.42 15.39 23.39
N GLU A 222 9.52 15.67 24.69
CA GLU A 222 8.50 16.41 25.43
C GLU A 222 8.36 17.87 24.94
N ARG A 223 9.49 18.55 24.68
CA ARG A 223 9.50 19.92 24.10
C ARG A 223 8.92 19.95 22.69
N PHE A 224 9.28 18.98 21.84
CA PHE A 224 8.73 18.83 20.51
C PHE A 224 7.24 18.54 20.57
N ARG A 225 6.78 17.65 21.46
CA ARG A 225 5.35 17.36 21.64
C ARG A 225 4.54 18.55 22.16
N LYS A 226 5.11 19.39 23.03
CA LYS A 226 4.51 20.65 23.48
C LYS A 226 4.46 21.72 22.38
N THR A 227 5.43 21.73 21.45
CA THR A 227 5.56 22.76 20.40
C THR A 227 4.88 22.35 19.08
N THR A 228 4.91 21.06 18.76
CA THR A 228 4.21 20.39 17.64
C THR A 228 3.14 19.47 18.21
N GLY A 229 2.24 20.06 19.00
CA GLY A 229 1.02 19.35 19.38
C GLY A 229 0.31 18.82 18.12
N PRO A 230 -0.39 17.66 18.21
CA PRO A 230 -1.12 17.04 17.10
C PRO A 230 -2.40 17.81 16.73
N LEU A 231 -2.36 19.14 16.84
CA LEU A 231 -3.45 20.04 16.53
C LEU A 231 -3.59 20.24 15.02
N ASP A 232 -2.53 20.21 14.23
CA ASP A 232 -2.64 20.68 12.83
C ASP A 232 -3.16 19.62 11.83
N ARG A 233 -3.04 18.32 12.15
CA ARG A 233 -3.57 17.24 11.30
C ARG A 233 -4.94 16.72 11.73
N VAL A 234 -5.26 16.79 13.02
CA VAL A 234 -6.59 16.40 13.52
C VAL A 234 -7.56 17.57 13.47
N ALA A 235 -7.15 18.83 13.69
CA ALA A 235 -8.08 19.98 13.65
C ALA A 235 -8.71 20.21 12.28
N ARG A 236 -8.07 19.81 11.17
CA ARG A 236 -8.70 19.94 9.85
C ARG A 236 -9.89 18.99 9.65
N ASN A 237 -10.02 17.93 10.47
CA ASN A 237 -11.15 16.99 10.46
C ASN A 237 -11.94 16.90 11.78
N LYS A 238 -11.54 17.61 12.84
CA LYS A 238 -12.21 17.59 14.17
C LYS A 238 -13.53 18.38 14.18
N GLU A 239 -13.87 19.10 13.11
CA GLU A 239 -15.12 19.87 13.02
C GLU A 239 -16.29 19.13 12.35
N LEU A 240 -16.05 17.95 11.74
CA LEU A 240 -17.14 17.15 11.20
C LEU A 240 -17.70 16.26 12.33
N GLY A 241 -18.76 16.75 12.99
CA GLY A 241 -19.51 15.96 13.97
C GLY A 241 -19.97 14.59 13.40
N PRO A 242 -20.40 13.64 14.25
CA PRO A 242 -20.79 12.29 13.82
C PRO A 242 -21.89 12.28 12.76
N GLU A 243 -22.74 13.30 12.73
CA GLU A 243 -23.74 13.50 11.68
C GLU A 243 -23.12 13.90 10.34
N ALA A 244 -22.06 14.70 10.35
CA ALA A 244 -21.36 15.13 9.14
C ALA A 244 -20.52 14.00 8.55
N MET A 245 -19.91 13.14 9.38
CA MET A 245 -19.29 11.89 8.92
C MET A 245 -20.31 10.93 8.30
N ARG A 246 -21.52 10.82 8.88
CA ARG A 246 -22.61 10.01 8.29
C ARG A 246 -23.11 10.57 6.96
N ARG A 247 -23.22 11.90 6.84
CA ARG A 247 -23.55 12.56 5.57
C ARG A 247 -22.47 12.31 4.52
N ARG A 248 -21.19 12.47 4.87
CA ARG A 248 -20.08 12.17 3.97
C ARG A 248 -20.04 10.70 3.54
N LEU A 249 -20.34 9.76 4.44
CA LEU A 249 -20.48 8.34 4.08
C LEU A 249 -21.63 8.08 3.11
N GLN A 250 -22.76 8.76 3.27
CA GLN A 250 -23.88 8.68 2.32
C GLN A 250 -23.52 9.28 0.96
N ASP A 251 -22.80 10.41 0.95
CA ASP A 251 -22.32 11.07 -0.26
C ASP A 251 -21.34 10.17 -1.01
N ILE A 252 -20.34 9.60 -0.33
CA ILE A 252 -19.37 8.64 -0.90
C ILE A 252 -20.11 7.42 -1.45
N HIS A 253 -21.13 6.91 -0.75
CA HIS A 253 -21.92 5.79 -1.27
C HIS A 253 -22.66 6.16 -2.56
N GLY A 254 -23.21 7.37 -2.64
CA GLY A 254 -23.82 7.91 -3.86
C GLY A 254 -22.81 8.08 -4.99
N GLU A 255 -21.62 8.60 -4.69
CA GLU A 255 -20.52 8.77 -5.66
C GLU A 255 -20.03 7.43 -6.21
N ILE A 256 -19.85 6.41 -5.36
CA ILE A 256 -19.49 5.05 -5.78
C ILE A 256 -20.57 4.48 -6.71
N GLN A 257 -21.85 4.54 -6.32
CA GLN A 257 -22.94 4.04 -7.16
C GLN A 257 -23.02 4.76 -8.51
N LEU A 258 -22.75 6.06 -8.53
CA LEU A 258 -22.73 6.87 -9.74
C LEU A 258 -21.55 6.48 -10.64
N LEU A 259 -20.35 6.31 -10.08
CA LEU A 259 -19.17 5.84 -10.82
C LEU A 259 -19.34 4.41 -11.34
N GLU A 260 -19.96 3.52 -10.57
CA GLU A 260 -20.31 2.17 -11.02
C GLU A 260 -21.37 2.19 -12.13
N ALA A 261 -22.35 3.09 -12.06
CA ALA A 261 -23.32 3.30 -13.12
C ALA A 261 -22.63 3.82 -14.39
N GLN A 262 -21.75 4.82 -14.26
CA GLN A 262 -20.96 5.34 -15.37
C GLN A 262 -20.04 4.28 -15.98
N LYS A 263 -19.38 3.45 -15.15
CA LYS A 263 -18.58 2.31 -15.60
C LYS A 263 -19.44 1.29 -16.35
N ARG A 264 -20.63 0.96 -15.85
CA ARG A 264 -21.57 0.06 -16.53
C ARG A 264 -22.07 0.63 -17.85
N ASP A 265 -22.39 1.91 -17.89
CA ASP A 265 -22.87 2.58 -19.10
C ASP A 265 -21.76 2.71 -20.14
N PHE A 266 -20.53 2.97 -19.71
CA PHE A 266 -19.33 2.92 -20.55
C PHE A 266 -19.12 1.51 -21.15
N LEU A 267 -19.26 0.45 -20.35
CA LEU A 267 -19.12 -0.95 -20.79
C LEU A 267 -20.30 -1.46 -21.63
N ARG A 268 -21.46 -0.83 -21.53
CA ARG A 268 -22.66 -1.08 -22.34
C ARG A 268 -22.62 -0.33 -23.67
N GLY A 269 -21.95 0.82 -23.71
CA GLY A 269 -21.71 1.59 -24.94
C GLY A 269 -20.74 0.91 -25.91
N LYS A 270 -20.55 1.52 -27.09
CA LYS A 270 -19.51 1.10 -28.03
C LYS A 270 -18.15 1.53 -27.49
N ILE A 271 -17.30 0.56 -27.17
CA ILE A 271 -15.97 0.83 -26.61
C ILE A 271 -15.00 1.15 -27.75
N ARG A 272 -14.46 2.37 -27.78
CA ARG A 272 -13.37 2.73 -28.69
C ARG A 272 -12.07 2.11 -28.21
N LEU A 273 -11.51 1.21 -29.00
CA LEU A 273 -10.20 0.62 -28.74
C LEU A 273 -9.13 1.61 -29.22
N GLY A 274 -8.79 2.62 -28.43
CA GLY A 274 -7.69 3.55 -28.71
C GLY A 274 -6.95 3.89 -27.42
N TRP A 275 -5.65 4.20 -27.51
CA TRP A 275 -4.83 4.56 -26.34
C TRP A 275 -5.07 5.99 -25.85
N ARG A 276 -5.65 6.85 -26.70
CA ARG A 276 -5.90 8.25 -26.35
C ARG A 276 -7.22 8.37 -25.61
N VAL A 277 -7.13 8.46 -24.29
CA VAL A 277 -8.16 9.03 -23.43
C VAL A 277 -8.51 10.42 -23.99
N ARG A 278 -9.79 10.71 -24.22
CA ARG A 278 -10.19 12.06 -24.64
C ARG A 278 -9.93 13.04 -23.48
N PRO A 279 -9.47 14.27 -23.75
CA PRO A 279 -9.58 15.37 -22.79
C PRO A 279 -11.04 15.63 -22.42
#